data_AF-A0A562VC22-F1
#
_entry.id   AF-A0A562VC22-F1
#
_cell.length_a   1.000
_cell.length_b   1.000
_cell.length_c   1.000
_cell.angle_alpha   90.00
_cell.angle_beta   90.00
_cell.angle_gamma   90.00
#
_symmetry.space_group_name_H-M   'P 1'
#
loop_
_entity.id
_entity.type
_entity.pdbx_description
1 polymer ?
#
loop_
_entity_poly.entity_id
_entity_poly.type
_entity_poly.pdbx_seq_one_letter_code
_entity_poly.pdbx_strand_id
1 'polypeptide(L)'
;MSHIQPSTPEGPAPHAILSSIPSDSHTWNLLFMQLLLSEQNWSVTNLGPCVPVEVLRDEAVARQPRLIVISTVNGHGCQDGVRLARTLRAVPALATVPMVLGGKLDVDGSKAATMTGELRDAGFDEVFVGGSAVTDFLGYLRRMAPATATERT
;
A
#
# COMPACT_ATOMS: atom_id res chain seq x y z
N MET A 1 -12.86 37.31 16.09
CA MET A 1 -12.43 36.36 15.04
C MET A 1 -11.69 35.23 15.75
N SER A 2 -12.40 34.15 16.11
CA SER A 2 -11.76 32.99 16.76
C SER A 2 -11.00 32.20 15.69
N HIS A 3 -9.69 32.14 15.84
CA HIS A 3 -8.85 31.23 15.08
C HIS A 3 -9.17 29.80 15.48
N ILE A 4 -9.77 29.03 14.58
CA ILE A 4 -9.84 27.57 14.69
C ILE A 4 -8.43 27.06 14.38
N GLN A 5 -7.72 26.56 15.38
CA GLN A 5 -6.52 25.77 15.13
C GLN A 5 -6.95 24.37 14.64
N PRO A 6 -6.37 23.84 13.55
CA PRO A 6 -6.62 22.47 13.16
C PRO A 6 -6.15 21.54 14.28
N SER A 7 -7.05 20.69 14.76
CA SER A 7 -6.74 19.66 15.75
C SER A 7 -5.79 18.64 15.11
N THR A 8 -4.56 18.58 15.61
CA THR A 8 -3.64 17.50 15.27
C THR A 8 -4.21 16.20 15.84
N PRO A 9 -4.37 15.13 15.03
CA PRO A 9 -4.85 13.86 15.56
C PRO A 9 -3.90 13.37 16.66
N GLU A 10 -4.42 13.17 17.87
CA GLU A 10 -3.65 12.67 19.02
C GLU A 10 -3.26 11.21 18.78
N GLY A 11 -1.98 10.98 18.47
CA GLY A 11 -1.37 9.65 18.31
C GLY A 11 -0.18 9.67 17.35
N PRO A 12 0.74 8.70 17.44
CA PRO A 12 1.80 8.57 16.44
C PRO A 12 1.20 8.30 15.06
N ALA A 13 1.76 8.95 14.04
CA ALA A 13 1.35 8.79 12.64
C ALA A 13 1.31 7.30 12.24
N PRO A 14 0.23 6.81 11.60
CA PRO A 14 0.14 5.41 11.18
C PRO A 14 1.32 5.07 10.25
N HIS A 15 1.90 3.90 10.44
CA HIS A 15 3.09 3.47 9.71
C HIS A 15 2.73 2.59 8.51
N ALA A 16 3.36 2.87 7.36
CA ALA A 16 3.27 2.08 6.15
C ALA A 16 4.66 1.58 5.71
N ILE A 17 4.71 0.38 5.16
CA ILE A 17 5.84 -0.11 4.37
C ILE A 17 5.50 0.04 2.89
N LEU A 18 6.48 0.54 2.13
CA LEU A 18 6.38 0.72 0.69
C LEU A 18 7.52 -0.02 -0.01
N SER A 19 7.20 -0.79 -1.04
CA SER A 19 8.17 -1.42 -1.93
C SER A 19 7.57 -1.68 -3.31
N SER A 20 8.39 -2.15 -4.25
CA SER A 20 7.90 -2.77 -5.49
C SER A 20 7.91 -4.30 -5.38
N ILE A 21 7.58 -4.97 -6.47
CA ILE A 21 7.84 -6.41 -6.60
C ILE A 21 9.33 -6.66 -6.91
N PRO A 22 9.87 -7.87 -6.63
CA PRO A 22 11.30 -8.15 -6.83
C PRO A 22 11.82 -7.92 -8.25
N SER A 23 10.99 -8.13 -9.28
CA SER A 23 11.38 -7.91 -10.68
C SER A 23 11.32 -6.45 -11.15
N ASP A 24 10.88 -5.52 -10.30
CA ASP A 24 10.59 -4.14 -10.71
C ASP A 24 11.61 -3.14 -10.14
N SER A 25 12.44 -2.60 -11.03
CA SER A 25 13.50 -1.64 -10.73
C SER A 25 13.06 -0.17 -10.77
N HIS A 26 11.78 0.11 -11.05
CA HIS A 26 11.29 1.49 -11.13
C HIS A 26 11.22 2.13 -9.73
N THR A 27 11.67 3.38 -9.66
CA THR A 27 11.79 4.12 -8.38
C THR A 27 10.86 5.32 -8.28
N TRP A 28 10.51 5.95 -9.41
CA TRP A 28 9.69 7.16 -9.42
C TRP A 28 8.30 6.94 -8.84
N ASN A 29 7.68 5.80 -9.14
CA ASN A 29 6.42 5.40 -8.52
C ASN A 29 6.55 5.25 -7.00
N LEU A 30 7.66 4.73 -6.49
CA LEU A 30 7.90 4.61 -5.05
C LEU A 30 8.11 5.98 -4.39
N LEU A 31 8.86 6.88 -5.02
CA LEU A 31 9.00 8.24 -4.49
C LEU A 31 7.66 8.98 -4.48
N PHE A 32 6.88 8.87 -5.56
CA PHE A 32 5.53 9.43 -5.63
C PHE A 32 4.64 8.88 -4.51
N MET A 33 4.58 7.55 -4.33
CA MET A 33 3.76 6.93 -3.29
C MET A 33 4.21 7.32 -1.88
N GLN A 34 5.52 7.48 -1.64
CA GLN A 34 6.04 7.97 -0.37
C GLN A 34 5.54 9.38 -0.07
N LEU A 35 5.65 10.30 -1.03
CA LEU A 35 5.15 11.67 -0.88
C LEU A 35 3.64 11.69 -0.64
N LEU A 36 2.87 10.95 -1.44
CA LEU A 36 1.42 10.85 -1.31
C LEU A 36 0.99 10.35 0.07
N LEU A 37 1.63 9.29 0.58
CA LEU A 37 1.37 8.76 1.91
C LEU A 37 1.73 9.77 3.02
N SER A 38 2.89 10.43 2.89
CA SER A 38 3.32 11.46 3.83
C SER A 38 2.35 12.65 3.87
N GLU A 39 1.79 13.08 2.73
CA GLU A 39 0.74 14.11 2.67
C GLU A 39 -0.54 13.67 3.38
N GLN A 40 -0.81 12.37 3.48
CA GLN A 40 -1.92 11.82 4.26
C GLN A 40 -1.54 11.54 5.73
N ASN A 41 -0.43 12.12 6.22
CA ASN A 41 0.09 11.96 7.58
C ASN A 41 0.52 10.54 7.95
N TRP A 42 0.93 9.71 6.98
CA TRP A 42 1.55 8.41 7.25
C TRP A 42 3.06 8.54 7.42
N SER A 43 3.61 7.82 8.39
CA SER A 43 5.06 7.55 8.42
C SER A 43 5.35 6.39 7.46
N VAL A 44 6.40 6.51 6.64
CA VAL A 44 6.66 5.53 5.56
C VAL A 44 8.07 4.98 5.69
N THR A 45 8.18 3.66 5.74
CA THR A 45 9.43 2.96 5.44
C THR A 45 9.40 2.52 3.99
N ASN A 46 10.08 3.27 3.13
CA ASN A 46 10.27 2.92 1.74
C ASN A 46 11.50 2.02 1.60
N LEU A 47 11.28 0.73 1.36
CA LEU A 47 12.35 -0.27 1.18
C LEU A 47 13.00 -0.19 -0.21
N GLY A 48 12.44 0.61 -1.12
CA GLY A 48 12.93 0.75 -2.47
C GLY A 48 12.46 -0.37 -3.42
N PRO A 49 13.04 -0.39 -4.63
CA PRO A 49 12.68 -1.35 -5.66
C PRO A 49 13.41 -2.69 -5.49
N CYS A 50 12.99 -3.71 -6.24
CA CYS A 50 13.68 -5.01 -6.33
C CYS A 50 13.93 -5.71 -4.98
N VAL A 51 13.10 -5.43 -3.97
CA VAL A 51 13.29 -6.00 -2.63
C VAL A 51 12.90 -7.48 -2.65
N PRO A 52 13.76 -8.40 -2.21
CA PRO A 52 13.37 -9.80 -2.05
C PRO A 52 12.20 -9.94 -1.08
N VAL A 53 11.26 -10.85 -1.37
CA VAL A 53 10.03 -11.01 -0.59
C VAL A 53 10.34 -11.31 0.88
N GLU A 54 11.42 -12.04 1.15
CA GLU A 54 11.87 -12.41 2.47
C GLU A 54 12.37 -11.19 3.27
N VAL A 55 13.04 -10.25 2.62
CA VAL A 55 13.47 -8.98 3.24
C VAL A 55 12.25 -8.10 3.56
N LEU A 56 11.31 -7.97 2.62
CA LEU A 56 10.05 -7.25 2.85
C LEU A 56 9.28 -7.85 4.02
N ARG A 57 9.18 -9.18 4.08
CA ARG A 57 8.54 -9.92 5.18
C ARG A 57 9.19 -9.59 6.52
N ASP A 58 10.52 -9.69 6.60
CA ASP A 58 11.24 -9.52 7.86
C ASP A 58 11.14 -8.08 8.37
N GLU A 59 11.26 -7.09 7.48
CA GLU A 59 11.04 -5.68 7.81
C GLU A 59 9.59 -5.41 8.24
N ALA A 60 8.60 -6.03 7.60
CA ALA A 60 7.20 -5.91 7.99
C ALA A 60 6.91 -6.50 9.38
N VAL A 61 7.48 -7.67 9.69
CA VAL A 61 7.35 -8.25 11.03
C VAL A 61 8.00 -7.35 12.09
N ALA A 62 9.19 -6.82 11.80
CA ALA A 62 9.94 -6.00 12.74
C ALA A 62 9.24 -4.65 13.03
N ARG A 63 8.59 -4.06 12.03
CA ARG A 63 8.00 -2.71 12.13
C ARG A 63 6.52 -2.69 12.46
N GLN A 64 5.83 -3.82 12.30
CA GLN A 64 4.39 -3.95 12.57
C GLN A 64 3.56 -2.84 11.88
N PRO A 65 3.68 -2.68 10.55
CA PRO A 65 3.01 -1.59 9.85
C PRO A 65 1.49 -1.77 9.91
N ARG A 66 0.78 -0.65 9.80
CA ARG A 66 -0.68 -0.64 9.62
C ARG A 66 -1.08 -0.83 8.15
N LEU A 67 -0.12 -0.70 7.22
CA LEU A 67 -0.34 -0.86 5.79
C LEU A 67 0.94 -1.32 5.07
N ILE A 68 0.81 -2.27 4.15
CA ILE A 68 1.84 -2.64 3.19
C ILE A 68 1.37 -2.19 1.80
N VAL A 69 2.17 -1.39 1.12
CA VAL A 69 1.89 -0.86 -0.22
C VAL A 69 2.91 -1.42 -1.20
N ILE A 70 2.43 -2.13 -2.21
CA ILE A 70 3.25 -2.61 -3.33
C ILE A 70 2.95 -1.75 -4.56
N SER A 71 3.94 -1.03 -5.06
CA SER A 71 3.81 -0.23 -6.28
C SER A 71 4.70 -0.81 -7.37
N THR A 72 4.08 -1.22 -8.48
CA THR A 72 4.79 -1.83 -9.60
C THR A 72 4.26 -1.34 -10.94
N VAL A 73 5.17 -1.09 -11.88
CA VAL A 73 4.85 -0.56 -13.21
C VAL A 73 5.55 -1.32 -14.35
N ASN A 74 6.28 -2.40 -14.05
CA ASN A 74 7.01 -3.19 -15.05
C ASN A 74 6.14 -4.18 -15.86
N GLY A 75 4.83 -4.29 -15.54
CA GLY A 75 3.92 -5.21 -16.24
C GLY A 75 3.98 -6.68 -15.79
N HIS A 76 4.70 -7.00 -14.70
CA HIS A 76 4.76 -8.35 -14.10
C HIS A 76 4.01 -8.42 -12.75
N GLY A 77 3.15 -7.42 -12.50
CA GLY A 77 2.50 -7.21 -11.21
C GLY A 77 1.69 -8.42 -10.70
N CYS A 78 1.01 -9.16 -11.60
CA CYS A 78 0.24 -10.32 -11.17
C CYS A 78 1.13 -11.50 -10.74
N GLN A 79 2.10 -11.89 -11.58
CA GLN A 79 2.91 -13.09 -11.34
C GLN A 79 3.71 -13.00 -10.04
N ASP A 80 4.46 -11.91 -9.87
CA ASP A 80 5.26 -11.71 -8.66
C ASP A 80 4.39 -11.31 -7.47
N GLY A 81 3.32 -10.55 -7.71
CA GLY A 81 2.37 -10.13 -6.69
C GLY A 81 1.69 -11.32 -6.01
N VAL A 82 1.26 -12.33 -6.77
CA VAL A 82 0.64 -13.55 -6.22
C VAL A 82 1.60 -14.29 -5.29
N ARG A 83 2.87 -14.46 -5.69
CA ARG A 83 3.89 -15.10 -4.84
C ARG A 83 4.15 -14.28 -3.59
N LEU A 84 4.29 -12.97 -3.74
CA LEU A 84 4.53 -12.03 -2.63
C LEU A 84 3.39 -12.10 -1.61
N ALA A 85 2.14 -11.96 -2.06
CA ALA A 85 0.97 -11.95 -1.18
C ALA A 85 0.85 -13.25 -0.37
N ARG A 86 0.96 -14.40 -1.03
CA ARG A 86 0.92 -15.71 -0.35
C ARG A 86 2.03 -15.85 0.69
N THR A 87 3.22 -15.36 0.39
CA THR A 87 4.36 -15.43 1.31
C THR A 87 4.14 -14.58 2.55
N LEU A 88 3.61 -13.35 2.39
CA LEU A 88 3.31 -12.49 3.53
C LEU A 88 2.12 -13.00 4.35
N ARG A 89 1.07 -13.51 3.70
CA ARG A 89 -0.10 -14.07 4.40
C ARG A 89 0.18 -15.36 5.17
N ALA A 90 1.19 -16.12 4.77
CA ALA A 90 1.65 -17.29 5.52
C ALA A 90 2.27 -16.92 6.88
N VAL A 91 2.59 -15.63 7.13
CA VAL A 91 3.14 -15.16 8.40
C VAL A 91 2.01 -14.68 9.32
N PRO A 92 1.80 -15.30 10.49
CA PRO A 92 0.69 -14.95 11.39
C PRO A 92 0.64 -13.47 11.78
N ALA A 93 1.81 -12.85 12.01
CA ALA A 93 1.90 -11.42 12.38
C ALA A 93 1.46 -10.47 11.25
N LEU A 94 1.46 -10.92 10.00
CA LEU A 94 1.10 -10.13 8.82
C LEU A 94 -0.24 -10.55 8.21
N ALA A 95 -0.83 -11.65 8.68
CA ALA A 95 -2.02 -12.26 8.09
C ALA A 95 -3.19 -11.28 7.95
N THR A 96 -3.32 -10.33 8.90
CA THR A 96 -4.39 -9.33 8.93
C THR A 96 -3.90 -7.91 8.64
N VAL A 97 -2.62 -7.71 8.32
CA VAL A 97 -2.10 -6.38 7.99
C VAL A 97 -2.63 -5.99 6.61
N PRO A 98 -3.34 -4.85 6.47
CA PRO A 98 -3.79 -4.37 5.18
C PRO A 98 -2.65 -4.31 4.15
N MET A 99 -2.85 -4.91 3.00
CA MET A 99 -1.86 -5.03 1.94
C MET A 99 -2.51 -4.69 0.61
N VAL A 100 -1.96 -3.71 -0.08
CA VAL A 100 -2.51 -3.21 -1.34
C VAL A 100 -1.46 -3.22 -2.44
N LEU A 101 -1.92 -3.35 -3.68
CA LEU A 101 -1.06 -3.28 -4.85
C LEU A 101 -1.58 -2.22 -5.84
N GLY A 102 -0.69 -1.48 -6.48
CA GLY A 102 -1.08 -0.58 -7.55
C GLY A 102 0.00 -0.33 -8.60
N GLY A 103 -0.42 0.29 -9.70
CA GLY A 103 0.42 0.67 -10.82
C GLY A 103 0.00 -0.02 -12.13
N LYS A 104 0.97 -0.51 -12.90
CA LYS A 104 0.75 -1.14 -14.22
C LYS A 104 1.02 -2.65 -14.13
N LEU A 105 -0.07 -3.44 -14.12
CA LEU A 105 -0.01 -4.89 -13.86
C LEU A 105 0.41 -5.72 -15.06
N ASP A 106 0.09 -5.28 -16.27
CA ASP A 106 0.41 -5.94 -17.53
C ASP A 106 1.00 -4.93 -18.52
N VAL A 107 1.56 -5.44 -19.61
CA VAL A 107 2.14 -4.59 -20.66
C VAL A 107 1.05 -3.98 -21.55
N ASP A 108 -0.05 -4.71 -21.76
CA ASP A 108 -1.05 -4.47 -22.80
C ASP A 108 -2.43 -3.99 -22.30
N GLY A 109 -2.66 -3.87 -20.98
CA GLY A 109 -3.90 -3.36 -20.37
C GLY A 109 -5.15 -4.24 -20.52
N SER A 110 -5.10 -5.31 -21.31
CA SER A 110 -6.27 -6.10 -21.71
C SER A 110 -6.74 -7.13 -20.67
N LYS A 111 -5.94 -7.40 -19.63
CA LYS A 111 -6.22 -8.46 -18.63
C LYS A 111 -6.37 -7.95 -17.19
N ALA A 112 -6.49 -6.64 -17.01
CA ALA A 112 -6.49 -5.99 -15.70
C ALA A 112 -7.54 -6.55 -14.72
N ALA A 113 -8.76 -6.86 -15.17
CA ALA A 113 -9.83 -7.36 -14.31
C ALA A 113 -9.54 -8.77 -13.75
N THR A 114 -9.13 -9.71 -14.60
CA THR A 114 -8.77 -11.08 -14.19
C THR A 114 -7.56 -11.07 -13.23
N MET A 115 -6.53 -10.28 -13.56
CA MET A 115 -5.33 -10.16 -12.73
C MET A 115 -5.64 -9.54 -11.36
N THR A 116 -6.58 -8.60 -11.30
CA THR A 116 -7.04 -8.02 -10.03
C THR A 116 -7.72 -9.08 -9.14
N GLY A 117 -8.54 -9.94 -9.72
CA GLY A 117 -9.16 -11.07 -9.00
C GLY A 117 -8.11 -12.03 -8.44
N GLU A 118 -7.16 -12.46 -9.26
CA GLU A 118 -6.08 -13.37 -8.85
C GLU A 118 -5.22 -12.80 -7.71
N LEU A 119 -4.92 -11.49 -7.75
CA LEU A 119 -4.16 -10.81 -6.72
C LEU A 119 -4.93 -10.71 -5.40
N ARG A 120 -6.25 -10.45 -5.46
CA ARG A 120 -7.10 -10.45 -4.27
C ARG A 120 -7.22 -11.84 -3.66
N ASP A 121 -7.44 -12.86 -4.49
CA ASP A 121 -7.50 -14.26 -4.05
C ASP A 121 -6.16 -14.73 -3.45
N ALA A 122 -5.03 -14.17 -3.90
CA ALA A 122 -3.72 -14.43 -3.34
C ALA A 122 -3.47 -13.74 -1.99
N GLY A 123 -4.27 -12.72 -1.64
CA GLY A 123 -4.28 -12.10 -0.32
C GLY A 123 -4.10 -10.59 -0.29
N PHE A 124 -4.07 -9.88 -1.44
CA PHE A 124 -4.19 -8.42 -1.42
C PHE A 124 -5.60 -8.00 -1.03
N ASP A 125 -5.71 -7.02 -0.14
CA ASP A 125 -7.02 -6.48 0.26
C ASP A 125 -7.61 -5.61 -0.85
N GLU A 126 -6.78 -4.81 -1.51
CA GLU A 126 -7.18 -3.97 -2.64
C GLU A 126 -6.10 -3.88 -3.73
N VAL A 127 -6.55 -3.69 -4.97
CA VAL A 127 -5.70 -3.52 -6.14
C VAL A 127 -6.15 -2.28 -6.92
N PHE A 128 -5.26 -1.31 -7.07
CA PHE A 128 -5.56 0.00 -7.67
C PHE A 128 -4.88 0.15 -9.04
N VAL A 129 -5.66 0.13 -10.11
CA VAL A 129 -5.19 0.21 -11.50
C VAL A 129 -6.03 1.17 -12.32
N GLY A 130 -5.45 1.71 -13.40
CA GLY A 130 -6.14 2.62 -14.30
C GLY A 130 -6.19 4.07 -13.80
N GLY A 131 -7.00 4.91 -14.47
CA GLY A 131 -6.99 6.36 -14.29
C GLY A 131 -7.49 6.87 -12.93
N SER A 132 -8.32 6.10 -12.22
CA SER A 132 -8.85 6.45 -10.89
C SER A 132 -8.01 5.91 -9.74
N ALA A 133 -6.97 5.11 -10.01
CA ALA A 133 -6.23 4.34 -9.00
C ALA A 133 -5.78 5.18 -7.79
N VAL A 134 -5.22 6.38 -8.03
CA VAL A 134 -4.76 7.28 -6.97
C VAL A 134 -5.93 7.82 -6.16
N THR A 135 -7.02 8.23 -6.81
CA THR A 135 -8.22 8.73 -6.14
C THR A 135 -8.86 7.64 -5.26
N ASP A 136 -8.94 6.42 -5.78
CA ASP A 136 -9.51 5.27 -5.06
C ASP A 136 -8.64 4.89 -3.86
N PHE A 137 -7.31 4.91 -4.02
CA PHE A 137 -6.36 4.69 -2.93
C PHE A 137 -6.46 5.76 -1.83
N LEU A 138 -6.59 7.03 -2.19
CA LEU A 138 -6.83 8.11 -1.21
C LEU A 138 -8.15 7.90 -0.46
N GLY A 139 -9.20 7.45 -1.16
CA GLY A 139 -10.46 7.04 -0.54
C GLY A 139 -10.28 5.88 0.44
N TYR A 140 -9.44 4.90 0.10
CA TYR A 140 -9.09 3.77 0.95
C TYR A 140 -8.36 4.22 2.22
N LEU A 141 -7.33 5.07 2.10
CA LEU A 141 -6.60 5.62 3.25
C LEU A 141 -7.50 6.38 4.22
N ARG A 142 -8.48 7.15 3.71
CA ARG A 142 -9.45 7.86 4.55
C ARG A 142 -10.34 6.91 5.36
N ARG A 143 -10.71 5.76 4.82
CA ARG A 143 -11.46 4.73 5.56
C ARG A 143 -10.63 4.03 6.63
N MET A 144 -9.30 3.99 6.44
CA MET A 144 -8.37 3.44 7.43
C MET A 144 -8.06 4.42 8.57
N ALA A 145 -8.23 5.73 8.36
CA ALA A 145 -8.05 6.70 9.42
C ALA A 145 -9.06 6.43 10.54
N PRO A 146 -8.66 6.50 11.82
CA PRO A 146 -9.63 6.45 12.91
C PRO A 146 -10.66 7.55 12.68
N ALA A 147 -11.95 7.22 12.88
CA ALA A 147 -13.00 8.23 12.86
C ALA A 147 -12.60 9.32 13.84
N THR A 148 -12.32 10.52 13.33
CA THR A 148 -12.11 11.69 14.19
C THR A 148 -13.35 11.81 15.06
N ALA A 149 -13.16 11.82 16.38
CA ALA A 149 -14.24 11.95 17.33
C ALA A 149 -15.08 13.15 16.90
N THR A 150 -16.29 12.87 16.39
CA THR A 150 -17.25 13.92 16.05
C THR A 150 -17.52 14.67 17.33
N GLU A 151 -17.13 15.95 17.38
CA GLU A 151 -17.47 16.85 18.47
C GLU A 151 -18.99 16.81 18.65
N ARG A 152 -19.44 16.10 19.69
CA ARG A 152 -20.75 16.34 20.29
C ARG A 152 -20.59 17.59 21.12
N THR A 153 -21.13 18.72 20.68
CA THR A 153 -21.98 19.62 21.49
C THR A 153 -22.71 20.58 20.55
#